data_AF-A0A2I0BAP0-F1
#
_entry.id   AF-A0A2I0BAP0-F1
#
_cell.length_a   1.000
_cell.length_b   1.000
_cell.length_c   1.000
_cell.angle_alpha   90.00
_cell.angle_beta   90.00
_cell.angle_gamma   90.00
#
_symmetry.space_group_name_H-M   'P 1'
#
loop_
_entity.id
_entity.type
_entity.pdbx_description
1 polymer ?
#
loop_
_entity_poly.entity_id
_entity_poly.type
_entity_poly.pdbx_seq_one_letter_code
_entity_poly.pdbx_strand_id
1 'polypeptide(L)'
;MQKPLIELLREYDLPRGIFPRDATNYEFNAETGILIVSIPSICEVGYKDESMLRFSTKLTGHLEKGRLSEVEGIKTKALIWLKVTSIFTEGSTVNFIVGLKRSRSRDAYEVLRDGIRVGKF
;
A
#
# COMPACT_ATOMS: atom_id res chain seq x y z
N MET A 1 -18.19 -14.34 4.88
CA MET A 1 -17.61 -13.85 3.61
C MET A 1 -16.72 -12.67 3.95
N GLN A 2 -15.44 -12.76 3.63
CA GLN A 2 -14.51 -11.65 3.84
C GLN A 2 -14.79 -10.58 2.77
N LYS A 3 -14.85 -9.31 3.17
CA LYS A 3 -15.06 -8.21 2.22
C LYS A 3 -13.85 -8.11 1.26
N PRO A 4 -13.98 -7.54 0.07
CA PRO A 4 -12.83 -7.21 -0.77
C PRO A 4 -11.86 -6.27 -0.04
N LEU A 5 -10.54 -6.44 -0.26
CA LEU A 5 -9.51 -5.57 0.34
C LEU A 5 -9.78 -4.09 0.06
N ILE A 6 -10.26 -3.77 -1.15
CA ILE A 6 -10.60 -2.41 -1.57
C ILE A 6 -11.72 -1.77 -0.74
N GLU A 7 -12.64 -2.57 -0.19
CA GLU A 7 -13.71 -2.09 0.67
C GLU A 7 -13.19 -1.86 2.08
N LEU A 8 -12.37 -2.77 2.60
CA LEU A 8 -11.69 -2.60 3.88
C LEU A 8 -10.85 -1.31 3.88
N LEU A 9 -10.03 -1.09 2.86
CA LEU A 9 -9.21 0.12 2.77
C LEU A 9 -10.06 1.38 2.77
N ARG A 10 -11.21 1.37 2.09
CA ARG A 10 -12.14 2.51 2.05
C ARG A 10 -12.76 2.78 3.42
N GLU A 11 -13.15 1.74 4.16
CA GLU A 11 -13.68 1.88 5.53
C GLU A 11 -12.67 2.55 6.47
N TYR A 12 -11.39 2.29 6.25
CA TYR A 12 -10.28 2.89 6.99
C TYR A 12 -9.70 4.13 6.30
N ASP A 13 -10.44 4.79 5.41
CA ASP A 13 -10.03 6.03 4.70
C ASP A 13 -8.68 5.95 3.95
N LEU A 14 -8.26 4.76 3.53
CA LEU A 14 -7.09 4.59 2.67
C LEU A 14 -7.51 4.55 1.18
N PRO A 15 -6.64 5.01 0.26
CA PRO A 15 -6.92 4.97 -1.17
C PRO A 15 -7.07 3.53 -1.65
N ARG A 16 -8.13 3.27 -2.41
CA ARG A 16 -8.45 1.89 -2.85
C ARG A 16 -7.41 1.27 -3.77
N GLY A 17 -6.64 2.09 -4.47
CA GLY A 17 -5.62 1.67 -5.43
C GLY A 17 -4.21 1.65 -4.87
N ILE A 18 -4.02 1.77 -3.55
CA ILE A 18 -2.69 1.79 -2.95
C ILE A 18 -1.96 0.44 -2.99
N PHE A 19 -2.71 -0.64 -3.19
CA PHE A 19 -2.18 -1.98 -3.46
C PHE A 19 -2.37 -2.34 -4.95
N PRO A 20 -1.52 -3.21 -5.50
CA PRO A 20 -1.73 -3.76 -6.84
C PRO A 20 -3.05 -4.52 -6.90
N ARG A 21 -3.66 -4.58 -8.08
CA ARG A 21 -4.88 -5.39 -8.30
C ARG A 21 -4.71 -6.86 -7.91
N ASP A 22 -3.48 -7.38 -8.04
CA ASP A 22 -3.11 -8.75 -7.71
C ASP A 22 -3.16 -9.05 -6.19
N ALA A 23 -3.25 -8.02 -5.34
CA ALA A 23 -3.42 -8.14 -3.89
C ALA A 23 -4.86 -8.57 -3.53
N THR A 24 -5.20 -9.79 -3.92
CA THR A 24 -6.54 -10.35 -3.76
C THR A 24 -6.74 -11.04 -2.42
N ASN A 25 -5.67 -11.56 -1.82
CA ASN A 25 -5.73 -12.33 -0.59
C ASN A 25 -5.18 -11.52 0.58
N TYR A 26 -5.96 -11.38 1.64
CA TYR A 26 -5.54 -10.67 2.85
C TYR A 26 -6.09 -11.35 4.11
N GLU A 27 -5.50 -11.05 5.26
CA GLU A 27 -5.98 -11.41 6.58
C GLU A 27 -6.04 -10.13 7.39
N PHE A 28 -7.17 -9.86 8.04
CA PHE A 28 -7.33 -8.69 8.88
C PHE A 28 -7.90 -9.09 10.23
N ASN A 29 -7.18 -8.77 11.29
CA ASN A 29 -7.66 -8.93 12.66
C ASN A 29 -8.16 -7.57 13.16
N ALA A 30 -9.48 -7.44 13.31
CA ALA A 30 -10.10 -6.20 13.76
C ALA A 30 -9.85 -5.87 15.25
N GLU A 31 -9.52 -6.88 16.07
CA GLU A 31 -9.19 -6.69 17.49
C GLU A 31 -7.79 -6.11 17.67
N THR A 32 -6.83 -6.60 16.88
CA THR A 32 -5.42 -6.17 16.96
C THR A 32 -5.04 -5.12 15.93
N GLY A 33 -5.89 -4.83 14.95
CA GLY A 33 -5.60 -3.92 13.83
C GLY A 33 -4.60 -4.47 12.81
N ILE A 34 -4.13 -5.71 12.95
CA ILE A 34 -3.10 -6.27 12.06
C ILE A 34 -3.71 -6.64 10.70
N LEU A 35 -3.15 -6.07 9.64
CA LEU A 35 -3.44 -6.39 8.25
C LEU A 35 -2.24 -7.12 7.63
N ILE A 36 -2.50 -8.29 7.04
CA ILE A 36 -1.54 -9.04 6.23
C ILE A 36 -2.10 -9.14 4.82
N VAL A 37 -1.35 -8.72 3.82
CA VAL A 37 -1.72 -8.81 2.41
C VAL A 37 -0.75 -9.74 1.69
N SER A 38 -1.30 -10.71 0.95
CA SER A 38 -0.54 -11.68 0.18
C SER A 38 -0.68 -11.38 -1.32
N ILE A 39 0.46 -11.20 -1.97
CA ILE A 39 0.57 -10.92 -3.40
C ILE A 39 1.29 -12.11 -4.06
N PRO A 40 0.80 -12.65 -5.19
CA PRO A 40 1.37 -13.85 -5.81
C PRO A 40 2.86 -13.76 -6.16
N SER A 41 3.35 -12.57 -6.47
CA SER A 41 4.74 -12.32 -6.87
C SER A 41 5.17 -10.91 -6.48
N ILE A 42 6.49 -10.71 -6.30
CA ILE A 42 7.05 -9.37 -6.17
C ILE A 42 6.69 -8.56 -7.42
N CYS A 43 6.14 -7.36 -7.23
CA CYS A 43 5.70 -6.52 -8.33
C CYS A 43 5.98 -5.04 -8.08
N GLU A 44 5.99 -4.27 -9.15
CA GLU A 44 6.09 -2.82 -9.15
C GLU A 44 4.84 -2.19 -9.74
N VAL A 45 4.34 -1.15 -9.10
CA VAL A 45 3.19 -0.38 -9.56
C VAL A 45 3.61 1.06 -9.78
N GLY A 46 3.39 1.55 -11.00
CA GLY A 46 3.50 2.96 -11.35
C GLY A 46 2.17 3.69 -11.13
N TYR A 47 2.23 4.84 -10.48
CA TYR A 47 1.08 5.70 -10.19
C TYR A 47 1.04 6.91 -11.13
N LYS A 48 -0.09 7.62 -11.14
CA LYS A 48 -0.29 8.78 -12.04
C LYS A 48 0.65 9.95 -11.76
N ASP A 49 1.16 10.04 -10.53
CA ASP A 49 2.14 11.03 -10.09
C ASP A 49 3.58 10.61 -10.43
N GLU A 50 3.76 9.65 -11.35
CA GLU A 50 5.04 9.06 -11.75
C GLU A 50 5.79 8.32 -10.63
N SER A 51 5.18 8.24 -9.45
CA SER A 51 5.77 7.49 -8.35
C SER A 51 5.64 5.99 -8.58
N MET A 52 6.56 5.25 -7.98
CA MET A 52 6.62 3.80 -8.13
C MET A 52 6.72 3.13 -6.76
N LEU A 53 5.83 2.17 -6.50
CA LEU A 53 5.88 1.33 -5.31
C LEU A 53 6.23 -0.10 -5.72
N ARG A 54 7.16 -0.72 -4.99
CA ARG A 54 7.51 -2.13 -5.09
C ARG A 54 6.89 -2.87 -3.91
N PHE A 55 6.19 -3.94 -4.20
CA PHE A 55 5.51 -4.79 -3.24
C PHE A 55 6.18 -6.15 -3.16
N SER A 56 6.41 -6.63 -1.94
CA SER A 56 6.79 -8.01 -1.65
C SER A 56 5.60 -8.96 -1.75
N THR A 57 5.85 -10.26 -1.75
CA THR A 57 4.79 -11.29 -1.77
C THR A 57 3.96 -11.33 -0.49
N LYS A 58 4.54 -10.91 0.64
CA LYS A 58 3.85 -10.75 1.91
C LYS A 58 4.09 -9.34 2.42
N LEU A 59 3.01 -8.71 2.84
CA LEU A 59 3.00 -7.34 3.34
C LEU A 59 2.24 -7.33 4.66
N THR A 60 2.79 -6.64 5.65
CA THR A 60 2.18 -6.52 6.97
C THR A 60 2.09 -5.05 7.35
N GLY A 61 1.10 -4.72 8.16
CA GLY A 61 1.00 -3.40 8.77
C GLY A 61 -0.15 -3.35 9.76
N HIS A 62 -0.15 -2.33 10.59
CA HIS A 62 -1.23 -2.03 11.52
C HIS A 62 -2.18 -1.01 10.88
N LEU A 63 -3.41 -1.42 10.64
CA LEU A 63 -4.44 -0.65 9.96
C LEU A 63 -5.32 0.09 10.97
N GLU A 64 -5.29 1.41 10.89
CA GLU A 64 -6.09 2.35 11.67
C GLU A 64 -6.83 3.30 10.72
N LYS A 65 -7.79 4.04 11.26
CA LYS A 65 -8.56 4.99 10.45
C LYS A 65 -7.64 6.07 9.86
N GLY A 66 -7.52 6.06 8.54
CA GLY A 66 -6.67 6.95 7.75
C GLY A 66 -5.19 6.60 7.77
N ARG A 67 -4.77 5.45 8.34
CA ARG A 67 -3.35 5.14 8.54
C ARG A 67 -3.06 3.64 8.46
N LEU A 68 -1.96 3.30 7.80
CA LEU A 68 -1.29 2.02 7.86
C LEU A 68 0.12 2.24 8.44
N SER A 69 0.38 1.77 9.65
CA SER A 69 1.68 1.88 10.33
C SER A 69 2.41 0.54 10.35
N GLU A 70 3.68 0.57 10.77
CA GLU A 70 4.53 -0.63 10.89
C GLU A 70 4.59 -1.45 9.59
N VAL A 71 4.60 -0.72 8.46
CA VAL A 71 4.52 -1.33 7.14
C VAL A 71 5.80 -2.10 6.85
N GLU A 72 5.61 -3.36 6.47
CA GLU A 72 6.66 -4.20 5.91
C GLU A 72 6.23 -4.74 4.55
N GLY A 73 7.17 -4.84 3.62
CA GLY A 73 6.89 -5.35 2.27
C GLY A 73 6.51 -4.29 1.23
N ILE A 74 6.56 -3.00 1.56
CA ILE A 74 6.44 -1.90 0.60
C ILE A 74 7.76 -1.11 0.52
N LYS A 75 8.20 -0.82 -0.71
CA LYS A 75 9.25 0.16 -0.98
C LYS A 75 8.76 1.18 -1.99
N THR A 76 9.28 2.41 -1.93
CA THR A 76 9.07 3.42 -2.97
C THR A 76 10.38 3.73 -3.68
N LYS A 77 10.29 4.06 -4.97
CA LYS A 77 11.45 4.47 -5.77
C LYS A 77 11.79 5.95 -5.53
N ALA A 78 13.06 6.22 -5.27
CA ALA A 78 13.71 7.53 -5.31
C ALA A 78 15.05 7.36 -6.04
N LEU A 79 16.17 7.89 -5.52
CA LEU A 79 17.51 7.52 -6.00
C LEU A 79 17.81 6.02 -5.76
N ILE A 80 17.28 5.47 -4.68
CA ILE A 80 17.30 4.05 -4.32
C ILE A 80 15.89 3.62 -3.90
N TRP A 81 15.67 2.32 -3.74
CA TRP A 81 14.43 1.79 -3.17
C TRP A 81 14.40 1.97 -1.65
N LEU A 82 13.49 2.82 -1.16
CA LEU A 82 13.34 3.13 0.25
C LEU A 82 12.19 2.35 0.87
N LYS A 83 12.40 1.73 2.04
CA LYS A 83 11.34 1.05 2.81
C LYS A 83 10.30 2.09 3.26
N VAL A 84 9.04 1.81 2.96
CA VAL A 84 7.90 2.56 3.53
C VAL A 84 7.58 1.93 4.87
N THR A 85 7.55 2.74 5.93
CA THR A 85 7.25 2.31 7.30
C THR A 85 5.85 2.70 7.75
N SER A 86 5.27 3.73 7.13
CA SER A 86 3.88 4.13 7.38
C SER A 86 3.31 4.87 6.17
N ILE A 87 1.99 4.75 6.01
CA ILE A 87 1.18 5.44 5.03
C ILE A 87 0.00 6.05 5.78
N PHE A 88 -0.34 7.32 5.53
CA PHE A 88 -1.56 7.89 6.09
C PHE A 88 -2.15 8.98 5.21
N THR A 89 -3.46 9.19 5.32
CA THR A 89 -4.21 10.20 4.57
C THR A 89 -4.42 11.46 5.39
N GLU A 90 -4.29 12.61 4.75
CA GLU A 90 -4.66 13.92 5.30
C GLU A 90 -5.42 14.68 4.22
N GLY A 91 -6.76 14.62 4.29
CA GLY A 91 -7.65 15.22 3.29
C GLY A 91 -7.43 14.64 1.88
N SER A 92 -6.98 15.49 0.95
CA SER A 92 -6.68 15.12 -0.43
C SER A 92 -5.25 14.62 -0.64
N THR A 93 -4.51 14.35 0.43
CA THR A 93 -3.11 13.90 0.36
C THR A 93 -2.91 12.54 0.98
N VAL A 94 -1.95 11.79 0.43
CA VAL A 94 -1.44 10.53 0.96
C VAL A 94 0.03 10.75 1.30
N ASN A 95 0.39 10.46 2.54
CA ASN A 95 1.73 10.64 3.08
C ASN A 95 2.41 9.27 3.24
N PHE A 96 3.60 9.12 2.67
CA PHE A 96 4.46 7.95 2.85
C PHE A 96 5.63 8.32 3.76
N ILE A 97 5.85 7.55 4.82
CA ILE A 97 7.01 7.69 5.70
C ILE A 97 8.11 6.73 5.25
N VAL A 98 9.24 7.31 4.84
CA VAL A 98 10.43 6.60 4.34
C VAL A 98 11.69 7.12 5.03
N GLY A 99 11.64 7.23 6.35
CA GLY A 99 12.60 8.01 7.17
C GLY A 99 12.25 9.50 7.23
N LEU A 100 11.62 10.03 6.19
CA LEU A 100 11.00 11.35 6.15
C LEU A 100 9.64 11.31 5.44
N LYS A 101 8.80 12.33 5.67
CA LYS A 101 7.46 12.41 5.09
C LYS A 101 7.50 12.78 3.61
N ARG A 102 6.87 11.96 2.77
CA ARG A 102 6.66 12.22 1.34
C ARG A 102 5.16 12.33 1.06
N SER A 103 4.69 13.55 0.82
CA SER A 103 3.29 13.83 0.52
C SER A 103 3.02 13.74 -0.97
N ARG A 104 1.88 13.14 -1.33
CA ARG A 104 1.45 12.90 -2.71
C ARG A 104 -0.06 13.12 -2.83
N SER A 105 -0.55 13.40 -4.03
CA SER A 105 -1.99 13.56 -4.26
C SER A 105 -2.72 12.23 -4.08
N ARG A 106 -3.83 12.23 -3.32
CA ARG A 106 -4.66 11.04 -3.11
C ARG A 106 -5.19 10.47 -4.42
N ASP A 107 -5.58 11.35 -5.36
CA ASP A 107 -6.15 10.96 -6.65
C ASP A 107 -5.23 10.05 -7.48
N ALA A 108 -3.92 10.13 -7.27
CA ALA A 108 -2.96 9.25 -7.93
C ALA A 108 -3.13 7.78 -7.50
N TYR A 109 -3.61 7.53 -6.29
CA TYR A 109 -3.76 6.21 -5.66
C TYR A 109 -5.22 5.71 -5.63
N GLU A 110 -6.15 6.44 -6.23
CA GLU A 110 -7.56 6.02 -6.30
C GLU A 110 -7.84 5.09 -7.49
N VAL A 111 -6.89 4.83 -8.37
CA VAL A 111 -7.07 3.94 -9.53
C VAL A 111 -6.36 2.62 -9.28
N LEU A 112 -7.09 1.50 -9.41
CA LEU A 112 -6.51 0.16 -9.36
C LEU A 112 -5.60 -0.06 -10.56
N ARG A 113 -4.32 -0.32 -10.29
CA ARG A 113 -3.28 -0.62 -11.28
C ARG A 113 -2.80 -2.06 -11.13
N ASP A 114 -2.46 -2.66 -12.25
CA ASP A 114 -1.85 -3.99 -12.27
C ASP A 114 -0.36 -3.87 -11.89
N GLY A 115 0.16 -4.87 -11.17
CA GLY A 115 1.58 -4.91 -10.80
C GLY A 115 2.42 -5.49 -11.93
N ILE A 116 3.49 -4.81 -12.31
CA ILE A 116 4.49 -5.37 -13.23
C ILE A 116 5.35 -6.34 -12.42
N ARG A 117 5.29 -7.63 -12.76
CA ARG A 117 6.10 -8.66 -12.10
C ARG A 117 7.57 -8.37 -12.32
N VAL A 118 8.34 -8.35 -11.24
CA VAL A 118 9.79 -8.22 -11.28
C VAL A 118 10.42 -9.53 -10.81
N GLY A 119 11.40 -10.02 -11.58
CA GLY A 119 12.18 -11.20 -11.19
C GLY A 119 12.91 -10.97 -9.87
N LYS A 120 13.11 -12.05 -9.09
CA LYS A 120 14.05 -12.00 -7.96
C LYS A 120 15.44 -11.67 -8.55
N PHE A 121 16.03 -10.57 -8.10
CA PHE A 121 17.45 -10.30 -8.30
C PHE A 121 18.28 -11.36 -7.59
#